data_AF-A0A8T5ND14-F1
#
_entry.id   AF-A0A8T5ND14-F1
#
_cell.length_a   1.000
_cell.length_b   1.000
_cell.length_c   1.000
_cell.angle_alpha   90.00
_cell.angle_beta   90.00
_cell.angle_gamma   90.00
#
_symmetry.space_group_name_H-M   'P 1'
#
loop_
_entity.id
_entity.type
_entity.pdbx_description
1 polymer ?
#
loop_
_entity_poly.entity_id
_entity_poly.type
_entity_poly.pdbx_seq_one_letter_code
_entity_poly.pdbx_strand_id
1 'polypeptide(L)'
;VTPLQGAPRIRPEQFSWENAPGWVKSLNMNSLRIDEIPRAIEELKFIRQIASLRNGKDDIPKVLAAITLHPMRIFSLIYSFANDGIGAKLFRIQEDINKFIKIYTKEVNEMRMNAIVDEACKIWNHAPDSNNEHTWMIRTALDVLQRNESADREDKITRCAGRLLEIAARSDYFNKMQGTEACKLFSENLVLLLEESFEKNGKVPASAWRKDIIAQFALMYNQQKWAEVKARKAEKENENKIVDTPKSQEGI
;
A
#
# COMPACT_ATOMS: atom_id res chain seq x y z
N VAL A 1 48.66 27.44 -32.55
CA VAL A 1 47.25 27.64 -32.15
C VAL A 1 46.69 26.27 -31.77
N THR A 2 46.70 25.96 -30.48
CA THR A 2 46.16 24.71 -29.95
C THR A 2 44.64 24.86 -29.90
N PRO A 3 43.83 23.93 -30.44
CA PRO A 3 42.39 24.11 -30.46
C PRO A 3 41.86 24.13 -29.03
N LEU A 4 41.03 25.13 -28.78
CA LEU A 4 40.31 25.39 -27.55
C LEU A 4 39.60 24.12 -27.06
N GLN A 5 39.91 23.78 -25.82
CA GLN A 5 39.02 23.22 -24.80
C GLN A 5 37.66 22.77 -25.36
N GLY A 6 37.50 21.45 -25.47
CA GLY A 6 36.21 20.84 -25.74
C GLY A 6 35.15 21.45 -24.83
N ALA A 7 33.98 21.75 -25.43
CA ALA A 7 32.81 22.23 -24.72
C ALA A 7 32.67 21.51 -23.37
N PRO A 8 32.33 22.21 -22.26
CA PRO A 8 32.14 21.55 -20.99
C PRO A 8 31.12 20.44 -21.24
N ARG A 9 31.57 19.19 -21.23
CA ARG A 9 30.67 18.04 -21.20
C ARG A 9 29.84 18.28 -19.96
N ILE A 10 28.59 18.68 -20.13
CA ILE A 10 27.62 18.71 -19.04
C ILE A 10 27.74 17.31 -18.45
N ARG A 11 28.32 17.22 -17.26
CA ARG A 11 28.46 15.93 -16.59
C ARG A 11 27.04 15.35 -16.52
N PRO A 12 26.86 14.05 -16.78
CA PRO A 12 25.54 13.45 -16.70
C PRO A 12 24.88 13.79 -15.36
N GLU A 13 25.68 13.83 -14.29
CA GLU A 13 25.30 14.22 -12.92
C GLU A 13 25.65 15.68 -12.66
N GLN A 14 24.71 16.46 -12.13
CA GLN A 14 24.87 17.91 -11.89
C GLN A 14 25.05 18.24 -10.40
N PHE A 15 24.62 17.34 -9.52
CA PHE A 15 24.92 17.37 -8.10
C PHE A 15 25.61 16.06 -7.72
N SER A 16 26.80 16.13 -7.11
CA SER A 16 27.50 14.96 -6.60
C SER A 16 28.08 15.26 -5.22
N TRP A 17 27.74 14.41 -4.26
CA TRP A 17 28.23 14.44 -2.88
C TRP A 17 28.98 13.14 -2.58
N GLU A 18 30.26 13.11 -2.95
CA GLU A 18 31.10 11.90 -2.90
C GLU A 18 31.15 11.27 -1.48
N ASN A 19 31.26 12.12 -0.45
CA ASN A 19 31.31 11.73 0.96
C ASN A 19 29.94 11.80 1.67
N ALA A 20 28.84 11.58 0.93
CA ALA A 20 27.51 11.61 1.52
C ALA A 20 27.32 10.52 2.61
N PRO A 21 26.52 10.79 3.66
CA PRO A 21 26.13 9.79 4.64
C PRO A 21 25.45 8.56 4.00
N GLY A 22 25.55 7.40 4.67
CA GLY A 22 25.02 6.14 4.15
C GLY A 22 23.55 6.21 3.72
N TRP A 23 22.69 6.89 4.48
CA TRP A 23 21.27 7.03 4.15
C TRP A 23 21.03 7.83 2.85
N VAL A 24 21.85 8.83 2.56
CA VAL A 24 21.76 9.62 1.32
C VAL A 24 22.14 8.74 0.13
N LYS A 25 23.17 7.90 0.29
CA LYS A 25 23.60 6.93 -0.72
C LYS A 25 22.54 5.84 -0.96
N SER A 26 21.93 5.32 0.10
CA SER A 26 20.86 4.31 0.00
C SER A 26 19.63 4.81 -0.74
N LEU A 27 19.34 6.12 -0.69
CA LEU A 27 18.24 6.74 -1.44
C LEU A 27 18.66 7.21 -2.85
N ASN A 28 19.90 6.92 -3.28
CA ASN A 28 20.47 7.44 -4.53
C ASN A 28 20.41 8.97 -4.66
N MET A 29 20.45 9.69 -3.52
CA MET A 29 20.42 11.15 -3.48
C MET A 29 21.83 11.78 -3.45
N ASN A 30 22.87 10.96 -3.44
CA ASN A 30 24.26 11.41 -3.42
C ASN A 30 24.76 11.83 -4.81
N SER A 31 24.07 11.44 -5.88
CA SER A 31 24.38 11.83 -7.25
C SER A 31 23.06 12.04 -7.99
N LEU A 32 22.77 13.28 -8.39
CA LEU A 32 21.50 13.64 -9.01
C LEU A 32 21.72 14.50 -10.26
N ARG A 33 20.89 14.25 -11.27
CA ARG A 33 20.70 15.13 -12.43
C ARG A 33 19.62 16.19 -12.12
N ILE A 34 19.59 17.31 -12.83
CA ILE A 34 18.58 18.38 -12.61
C ILE A 34 17.14 17.83 -12.71
N ASP A 35 16.89 16.91 -13.64
CA ASP A 35 15.58 16.27 -13.82
C ASP A 35 15.17 15.34 -12.67
N GLU A 36 16.13 14.88 -11.86
CA GLU A 36 15.88 14.01 -10.71
C GLU A 36 15.70 14.78 -9.39
N ILE A 37 16.11 16.05 -9.34
CA ILE A 37 15.98 16.91 -8.16
C ILE A 37 14.51 17.01 -7.67
N PRO A 38 13.50 17.22 -8.53
CA PRO A 38 12.10 17.30 -8.08
C PRO A 38 11.66 16.03 -7.35
N ARG A 39 12.01 14.84 -7.87
CA ARG A 39 11.70 13.56 -7.25
C ARG A 39 12.37 13.42 -5.89
N ALA A 40 13.66 13.74 -5.79
CA ALA A 40 14.38 13.67 -4.52
C ALA A 40 13.77 14.60 -3.45
N ILE A 41 13.32 15.80 -3.86
CA ILE A 41 12.59 16.73 -2.97
C ILE A 41 11.26 16.13 -2.51
N GLU A 42 10.51 15.45 -3.39
CA GLU A 42 9.27 14.77 -3.03
C GLU A 42 9.49 13.65 -2.01
N GLU A 43 10.52 12.81 -2.20
CA GLU A 43 10.89 11.76 -1.25
C GLU A 43 11.25 12.35 0.13
N LEU A 44 12.00 13.46 0.18
CA LEU A 44 12.31 14.15 1.44
C LEU A 44 11.09 14.78 2.10
N LYS A 45 10.14 15.31 1.32
CA LYS A 45 8.86 15.80 1.84
C LYS A 45 8.03 14.66 2.44
N PHE A 46 7.97 13.53 1.74
CA PHE A 46 7.30 12.32 2.22
C PHE A 46 7.87 11.87 3.57
N ILE A 47 9.20 11.79 3.69
CA ILE A 47 9.88 11.43 4.96
C ILE A 47 9.45 12.34 6.11
N ARG A 48 9.44 13.66 5.89
CA ARG A 48 9.01 14.63 6.90
C ARG A 48 7.53 14.48 7.25
N GLN A 49 6.70 14.21 6.25
CA GLN A 49 5.28 14.03 6.43
C GLN A 49 4.98 12.80 7.30
N ILE A 50 5.61 11.66 7.03
CA ILE A 50 5.45 10.46 7.85
C ILE A 50 5.94 10.70 9.28
N ALA A 51 7.09 11.37 9.45
CA ALA A 51 7.61 11.69 10.76
C ALA A 51 6.65 12.62 11.55
N SER A 52 5.94 13.52 10.87
CA SER A 52 4.94 14.42 11.48
C SER A 52 3.71 13.72 12.08
N LEU A 53 3.47 12.44 11.74
CA LEU A 53 2.33 11.68 12.28
C LEU A 53 2.39 11.46 13.79
N ARG A 54 3.60 11.51 14.36
CA ARG A 54 3.88 11.29 15.77
C ARG A 54 4.69 12.43 16.39
N ASN A 55 6.03 12.38 16.40
CA ASN A 55 6.89 13.37 17.07
C ASN A 55 7.59 14.34 16.11
N GLY A 56 7.30 14.29 14.80
CA GLY A 56 7.90 15.20 13.83
C GLY A 56 9.39 14.95 13.67
N LYS A 57 10.22 15.97 13.96
CA LYS A 57 11.67 15.93 13.69
C LYS A 57 12.38 14.75 14.36
N ASP A 58 11.95 14.36 15.55
CA ASP A 58 12.57 13.28 16.33
C ASP A 58 12.36 11.89 15.72
N ASP A 59 11.32 11.74 14.89
CA ASP A 59 11.03 10.48 14.19
C ASP A 59 11.62 10.43 12.77
N ILE A 60 12.22 11.52 12.26
CA ILE A 60 12.89 11.53 10.94
C ILE A 60 13.95 10.42 10.83
N PRO A 61 14.84 10.20 11.82
CA PRO A 61 15.82 9.12 11.73
C PRO A 61 15.17 7.74 11.64
N LYS A 62 14.02 7.52 12.28
CA LYS A 62 13.28 6.24 12.22
C LYS A 62 12.66 6.03 10.85
N VAL A 63 12.09 7.08 10.26
CA VAL A 63 11.52 7.02 8.91
C VAL A 63 12.61 6.76 7.88
N LEU A 64 13.74 7.47 7.98
CA LEU A 64 14.91 7.24 7.13
C LEU A 64 15.38 5.80 7.24
N ALA A 65 15.61 5.30 8.46
CA ALA A 65 16.06 3.93 8.69
C ALA A 65 15.08 2.88 8.16
N ALA A 66 13.77 3.15 8.19
CA ALA A 66 12.77 2.24 7.64
C ALA A 66 12.90 2.16 6.11
N ILE A 67 12.90 3.30 5.41
CA ILE A 67 12.94 3.37 3.94
C ILE A 67 14.27 2.83 3.40
N THR A 68 15.39 3.20 4.03
CA THR A 68 16.72 2.76 3.57
C THR A 68 16.95 1.26 3.73
N LEU A 69 16.27 0.63 4.69
CA LEU A 69 16.35 -0.81 4.88
C LEU A 69 15.45 -1.56 3.90
N HIS A 70 14.20 -1.12 3.73
CA HIS A 70 13.34 -1.55 2.64
C HIS A 70 12.10 -0.64 2.53
N PRO A 71 11.68 -0.20 1.31
CA PRO A 71 10.54 0.71 1.14
C PRO A 71 9.25 0.24 1.83
N MET A 72 8.98 -1.07 1.80
CA MET A 72 7.81 -1.69 2.42
C MET A 72 7.69 -1.47 3.94
N ARG A 73 8.80 -1.26 4.66
CA ARG A 73 8.78 -0.99 6.11
C ARG A 73 8.07 0.31 6.47
N ILE A 74 7.88 1.21 5.50
CA ILE A 74 7.14 2.43 5.75
C ILE A 74 5.70 2.14 6.19
N PHE A 75 5.09 1.07 5.68
CA PHE A 75 3.68 0.78 5.95
C PHE A 75 3.46 0.43 7.42
N SER A 76 4.31 -0.44 8.00
CA SER A 76 4.22 -0.76 9.42
C SER A 76 4.56 0.44 10.30
N LEU A 77 5.47 1.31 9.86
CA LEU A 77 5.79 2.54 10.56
C LEU A 77 4.60 3.51 10.57
N ILE A 78 3.99 3.77 9.40
CA ILE A 78 2.77 4.59 9.26
C ILE A 78 1.67 4.04 10.17
N TYR A 79 1.44 2.73 10.11
CA TYR A 79 0.43 2.07 10.92
C TYR A 79 0.69 2.28 12.42
N SER A 80 1.94 2.13 12.86
CA SER A 80 2.34 2.32 14.26
C SER A 80 2.24 3.78 14.72
N PHE A 81 2.56 4.74 13.86
CA PHE A 81 2.57 6.17 14.20
C PHE A 81 1.16 6.74 14.27
N ALA A 82 0.25 6.15 13.52
CA ALA A 82 -1.09 6.67 13.39
C ALA A 82 -2.06 6.08 14.45
N ASN A 83 -1.69 4.99 15.14
CA ASN A 83 -2.39 4.19 16.17
C ASN A 83 -3.79 4.64 16.68
N ASP A 84 -3.98 5.88 17.15
CA ASP A 84 -5.27 6.33 17.76
C ASP A 84 -6.05 7.38 16.91
N GLY A 85 -5.48 7.84 15.80
CA GLY A 85 -6.08 8.86 14.92
C GLY A 85 -5.94 8.54 13.44
N ILE A 86 -5.74 7.25 13.13
CA ILE A 86 -5.39 6.74 11.81
C ILE A 86 -6.32 7.27 10.72
N GLY A 87 -7.64 7.27 10.91
CA GLY A 87 -8.58 7.70 9.86
C GLY A 87 -8.34 9.14 9.39
N ALA A 88 -8.29 10.10 10.32
CA ALA A 88 -8.06 11.51 9.99
C ALA A 88 -6.62 11.77 9.52
N LYS A 89 -5.64 11.06 10.09
CA LYS A 89 -4.21 11.23 9.74
C LYS A 89 -3.86 10.58 8.40
N LEU A 90 -4.37 9.39 8.11
CA LEU A 90 -4.18 8.71 6.82
C LEU A 90 -4.76 9.50 5.68
N PHE A 91 -5.95 10.09 5.87
CA PHE A 91 -6.56 10.91 4.83
C PHE A 91 -5.63 12.07 4.40
N ARG A 92 -4.91 12.69 5.34
CA ARG A 92 -3.98 13.78 5.06
C ARG A 92 -2.72 13.36 4.30
N ILE A 93 -2.33 12.10 4.39
CA ILE A 93 -1.11 11.57 3.78
C ILE A 93 -1.40 10.58 2.65
N GLN A 94 -2.67 10.40 2.28
CA GLN A 94 -3.08 9.39 1.31
C GLN A 94 -2.43 9.63 -0.06
N GLU A 95 -2.42 10.89 -0.51
CA GLU A 95 -1.77 11.27 -1.77
C GLU A 95 -0.26 11.01 -1.72
N ASP A 96 0.36 11.32 -0.59
CA ASP A 96 1.79 11.11 -0.35
C ASP A 96 2.16 9.62 -0.34
N ILE A 97 1.32 8.77 0.28
CA ILE A 97 1.46 7.30 0.21
C ILE A 97 1.33 6.81 -1.22
N ASN A 98 0.35 7.30 -1.98
CA ASN A 98 0.16 6.87 -3.37
C ASN A 98 1.35 7.27 -4.25
N LYS A 99 1.93 8.45 -4.04
CA LYS A 99 3.16 8.88 -4.72
C LYS A 99 4.33 7.97 -4.34
N PHE A 100 4.50 7.67 -3.06
CA PHE A 100 5.54 6.76 -2.59
C PHE A 100 5.41 5.37 -3.21
N ILE A 101 4.21 4.80 -3.22
CA ILE A 101 3.93 3.50 -3.84
C ILE A 101 4.33 3.51 -5.31
N LYS A 102 3.97 4.57 -6.07
CA LYS A 102 4.34 4.71 -7.48
C LYS A 102 5.86 4.82 -7.70
N ILE A 103 6.57 5.44 -6.77
CA ILE A 103 8.03 5.56 -6.83
C ILE A 103 8.70 4.20 -6.59
N TYR A 104 8.15 3.41 -5.66
CA TYR A 104 8.70 2.12 -5.24
C TYR A 104 7.82 0.92 -5.66
N THR A 105 7.13 1.03 -6.80
CA THR A 105 6.11 0.05 -7.26
C THR A 105 6.63 -1.38 -7.27
N LYS A 106 7.91 -1.57 -7.66
CA LYS A 106 8.54 -2.88 -7.73
C LYS A 106 8.86 -3.42 -6.33
N GLU A 107 9.44 -2.60 -5.48
CA GLU A 107 9.89 -2.97 -4.15
C GLU A 107 8.72 -3.25 -3.20
N VAL A 108 7.59 -2.55 -3.38
CA VAL A 108 6.37 -2.79 -2.59
C VAL A 108 5.41 -3.79 -3.24
N ASN A 109 5.76 -4.32 -4.42
CA ASN A 109 4.92 -5.20 -5.25
C ASN A 109 3.45 -4.75 -5.30
N GLU A 110 3.26 -3.48 -5.71
CA GLU A 110 1.97 -2.80 -5.72
C GLU A 110 0.90 -3.59 -6.49
N MET A 111 1.27 -4.16 -7.65
CA MET A 111 0.34 -4.90 -8.50
C MET A 111 -0.29 -6.09 -7.75
N ARG A 112 0.53 -6.91 -7.10
CA ARG A 112 0.03 -8.06 -6.34
C ARG A 112 -0.78 -7.63 -5.13
N MET A 113 -0.32 -6.61 -4.41
CA MET A 113 -1.07 -6.12 -3.25
C MET A 113 -2.43 -5.54 -3.65
N ASN A 114 -2.52 -4.80 -4.76
CA ASN A 114 -3.81 -4.32 -5.30
C ASN A 114 -4.75 -5.50 -5.62
N ALA A 115 -4.25 -6.54 -6.30
CA ALA A 115 -5.07 -7.72 -6.60
C ALA A 115 -5.59 -8.40 -5.32
N ILE A 116 -4.75 -8.55 -4.29
CA ILE A 116 -5.16 -9.09 -2.99
C ILE A 116 -6.25 -8.22 -2.34
N VAL A 117 -6.09 -6.90 -2.39
CA VAL A 117 -7.05 -5.95 -1.81
C VAL A 117 -8.38 -5.96 -2.58
N ASP A 118 -8.35 -6.02 -3.91
CA ASP A 118 -9.55 -6.11 -4.75
C ASP A 118 -10.37 -7.36 -4.40
N GLU A 119 -9.72 -8.51 -4.25
CA GLU A 119 -10.41 -9.73 -3.84
C GLU A 119 -10.93 -9.65 -2.41
N ALA A 120 -10.17 -9.06 -1.49
CA ALA A 120 -10.64 -8.82 -0.12
C ALA A 120 -11.90 -7.94 -0.08
N CYS A 121 -11.96 -6.92 -0.95
CA CYS A 121 -13.12 -6.04 -1.08
C CYS A 121 -14.35 -6.78 -1.61
N LYS A 122 -14.17 -7.81 -2.45
CA LYS A 122 -15.25 -8.67 -2.94
C LYS A 122 -15.71 -9.70 -1.90
N ILE A 123 -14.81 -10.18 -1.03
CA ILE A 123 -15.15 -11.13 0.05
C ILE A 123 -16.10 -10.48 1.06
N TRP A 124 -15.84 -9.23 1.44
CA TRP A 124 -16.51 -8.55 2.54
C TRP A 124 -17.18 -7.24 2.11
N ASN A 125 -18.50 -7.18 2.23
CA ASN A 125 -19.32 -6.06 1.75
C ASN A 125 -19.42 -4.89 2.74
N HIS A 126 -18.93 -5.07 3.97
CA HIS A 126 -18.91 -4.02 4.99
C HIS A 126 -17.70 -3.09 4.83
N ALA A 127 -17.88 -1.83 5.18
CA ALA A 127 -16.77 -0.90 5.31
C ALA A 127 -16.13 -1.06 6.70
N PRO A 128 -14.81 -0.94 6.85
CA PRO A 128 -14.16 -1.01 8.16
C PRO A 128 -14.66 0.11 9.07
N ASP A 129 -15.10 -0.24 10.28
CA ASP A 129 -15.34 0.71 11.36
C ASP A 129 -14.00 1.15 11.98
N SER A 130 -12.99 0.27 11.91
CA SER A 130 -11.62 0.59 12.31
C SER A 130 -10.56 0.03 11.37
N ASN A 131 -9.37 0.65 11.39
CA ASN A 131 -8.26 0.25 10.51
C ASN A 131 -7.68 -1.13 10.81
N ASN A 132 -7.96 -1.69 11.99
CA ASN A 132 -7.50 -3.02 12.41
C ASN A 132 -8.48 -4.13 12.05
N GLU A 133 -9.75 -3.79 11.81
CA GLU A 133 -10.85 -4.73 11.80
C GLU A 133 -10.75 -5.77 10.69
N HIS A 134 -10.35 -5.35 9.48
CA HIS A 134 -10.30 -6.24 8.32
C HIS A 134 -8.92 -6.84 8.04
N THR A 135 -7.95 -6.61 8.93
CA THR A 135 -6.64 -7.27 8.85
C THR A 135 -6.71 -8.78 9.12
N TRP A 136 -7.85 -9.30 9.59
CA TRP A 136 -8.04 -10.72 9.86
C TRP A 136 -7.83 -11.58 8.62
N MET A 137 -8.19 -11.11 7.41
CA MET A 137 -8.06 -11.88 6.16
C MET A 137 -6.59 -12.18 5.88
N ILE A 138 -5.77 -11.14 5.78
CA ILE A 138 -4.34 -11.29 5.52
C ILE A 138 -3.61 -12.02 6.65
N ARG A 139 -3.99 -11.78 7.91
CA ARG A 139 -3.41 -12.46 9.08
C ARG A 139 -3.69 -13.97 9.04
N THR A 140 -4.96 -14.33 8.82
CA THR A 140 -5.41 -15.73 8.73
C THR A 140 -4.72 -16.44 7.59
N ALA A 141 -4.68 -15.81 6.40
CA ALA A 141 -4.05 -16.38 5.24
C ALA A 141 -2.56 -16.66 5.48
N LEU A 142 -1.83 -15.68 6.03
CA LEU A 142 -0.42 -15.86 6.40
C LEU A 142 -0.22 -16.95 7.46
N ASP A 143 -1.10 -17.06 8.46
CA ASP A 143 -1.03 -18.14 9.47
C ASP A 143 -1.24 -19.52 8.84
N VAL A 144 -2.19 -19.66 7.92
CA VAL A 144 -2.44 -20.91 7.21
C VAL A 144 -1.26 -21.28 6.34
N LEU A 145 -0.72 -20.33 5.57
CA LEU A 145 0.46 -20.57 4.73
C LEU A 145 1.67 -21.00 5.56
N GLN A 146 1.89 -20.35 6.71
CA GLN A 146 2.98 -20.68 7.63
C GLN A 146 2.85 -22.11 8.19
N ARG A 147 1.64 -22.54 8.56
CA ARG A 147 1.38 -23.91 9.04
C ARG A 147 1.53 -24.98 7.96
N ASN A 148 1.44 -24.58 6.69
CA ASN A 148 1.45 -25.48 5.54
C ASN A 148 2.64 -25.18 4.61
N GLU A 149 3.77 -24.71 5.14
CA GLU A 149 4.93 -24.31 4.35
C GLU A 149 5.49 -25.43 3.45
N SER A 150 5.38 -26.69 3.91
CA SER A 150 5.84 -27.88 3.20
C SER A 150 4.83 -28.45 2.20
N ALA A 151 3.60 -27.95 2.18
CA ALA A 151 2.60 -28.37 1.22
C ALA A 151 2.95 -27.85 -0.18
N ASP A 152 2.40 -28.48 -1.21
CA ASP A 152 2.55 -28.00 -2.58
C ASP A 152 1.74 -26.70 -2.77
N ARG A 153 2.00 -26.04 -3.91
CA ARG A 153 1.42 -24.72 -4.19
C ARG A 153 -0.11 -24.76 -4.20
N GLU A 154 -0.70 -25.79 -4.79
CA GLU A 154 -2.15 -25.91 -4.93
C GLU A 154 -2.82 -26.23 -3.58
N ASP A 155 -2.24 -27.09 -2.74
CA ASP A 155 -2.77 -27.32 -1.39
C ASP A 155 -2.68 -26.05 -0.54
N LYS A 156 -1.60 -25.28 -0.64
CA LYS A 156 -1.47 -23.99 0.08
C LYS A 156 -2.61 -23.05 -0.27
N ILE A 157 -2.88 -22.88 -1.56
CA ILE A 157 -3.96 -22.04 -2.08
C ILE A 157 -5.31 -22.57 -1.58
N THR A 158 -5.57 -23.86 -1.72
CA THR A 158 -6.83 -24.51 -1.37
C THR A 158 -7.12 -24.40 0.14
N ARG A 159 -6.13 -24.69 1.00
CA ARG A 159 -6.26 -24.59 2.46
C ARG A 159 -6.46 -23.15 2.92
N CYS A 160 -5.74 -22.20 2.32
CA CYS A 160 -5.89 -20.78 2.59
C CYS A 160 -7.30 -20.30 2.21
N ALA A 161 -7.74 -20.59 0.98
CA ALA A 161 -9.06 -20.21 0.48
C ALA A 161 -10.19 -20.82 1.32
N GLY A 162 -10.08 -22.12 1.64
CA GLY A 162 -11.04 -22.83 2.48
C GLY A 162 -11.17 -22.21 3.87
N ARG A 163 -10.04 -21.83 4.49
CA ARG A 163 -10.06 -21.19 5.81
C ARG A 163 -10.64 -19.79 5.78
N LEU A 164 -10.33 -19.00 4.76
CA LEU A 164 -10.92 -17.67 4.56
C LEU A 164 -12.43 -17.78 4.37
N LEU A 165 -12.88 -18.71 3.53
CA LEU A 165 -14.29 -18.96 3.28
C LEU A 165 -15.03 -19.41 4.55
N GLU A 166 -14.44 -20.32 5.33
CA GLU A 166 -15.03 -20.80 6.59
C GLU A 166 -15.29 -19.66 7.58
N ILE A 167 -14.34 -18.72 7.71
CA ILE A 167 -14.49 -17.57 8.60
C ILE A 167 -15.48 -16.55 7.99
N ALA A 168 -15.34 -16.26 6.70
CA ALA A 168 -16.15 -15.27 6.03
C ALA A 168 -17.63 -15.66 6.02
N ALA A 169 -17.95 -16.90 5.67
CA ALA A 169 -19.32 -17.38 5.53
C ALA A 169 -20.15 -17.37 6.83
N ARG A 170 -19.51 -17.19 7.99
CA ARG A 170 -20.18 -17.01 9.29
C ARG A 170 -20.70 -15.59 9.51
N SER A 171 -20.32 -14.65 8.64
CA SER A 171 -20.68 -13.25 8.72
C SER A 171 -21.83 -12.91 7.80
N ASP A 172 -22.73 -12.04 8.25
CA ASP A 172 -23.79 -11.46 7.43
C ASP A 172 -23.26 -10.54 6.33
N TYR A 173 -22.01 -10.08 6.45
CA TYR A 173 -21.35 -9.22 5.48
C TYR A 173 -20.63 -9.96 4.35
N PHE A 174 -20.66 -11.29 4.36
CA PHE A 174 -20.05 -12.10 3.30
C PHE A 174 -20.80 -11.97 1.98
N ASN A 175 -20.05 -11.74 0.90
CA ASN A 175 -20.61 -11.71 -0.43
C ASN A 175 -20.85 -13.14 -0.95
N LYS A 176 -22.07 -13.65 -0.83
CA LYS A 176 -22.42 -15.01 -1.29
C LYS A 176 -22.29 -15.22 -2.80
N MET A 177 -22.32 -14.16 -3.61
CA MET A 177 -22.26 -14.27 -5.07
C MET A 177 -20.82 -14.43 -5.60
N GLN A 178 -19.86 -13.70 -5.00
CA GLN A 178 -18.48 -13.64 -5.50
C GLN A 178 -17.44 -14.08 -4.46
N GLY A 179 -17.81 -14.19 -3.18
CA GLY A 179 -16.88 -14.36 -2.07
C GLY A 179 -16.11 -15.68 -2.10
N THR A 180 -16.68 -16.75 -2.63
CA THR A 180 -15.99 -18.05 -2.77
C THR A 180 -14.82 -17.96 -3.76
N GLU A 181 -15.07 -17.44 -4.96
CA GLU A 181 -14.02 -17.25 -5.97
C GLU A 181 -13.00 -16.21 -5.51
N ALA A 182 -13.46 -15.13 -4.88
CA ALA A 182 -12.58 -14.12 -4.32
C ALA A 182 -11.66 -14.68 -3.22
N CYS A 183 -12.10 -15.64 -2.38
CA CYS A 183 -11.23 -16.31 -1.42
C CYS A 183 -10.11 -17.11 -2.10
N LYS A 184 -10.40 -17.74 -3.25
CA LYS A 184 -9.40 -18.47 -4.04
C LYS A 184 -8.40 -17.51 -4.68
N LEU A 185 -8.89 -16.50 -5.41
CA LEU A 185 -8.04 -15.50 -6.06
C LEU A 185 -7.21 -14.69 -5.07
N PHE A 186 -7.74 -14.37 -3.89
CA PHE A 186 -7.00 -13.76 -2.79
C PHE A 186 -5.81 -14.63 -2.40
N SER A 187 -6.05 -15.93 -2.21
CA SER A 187 -5.03 -16.89 -1.77
C SER A 187 -3.95 -17.10 -2.83
N GLU A 188 -4.35 -17.19 -4.10
CA GLU A 188 -3.43 -17.27 -5.24
C GLU A 188 -2.51 -16.05 -5.33
N ASN A 189 -3.08 -14.84 -5.27
CA ASN A 189 -2.30 -13.61 -5.34
C ASN A 189 -1.39 -13.42 -4.12
N LEU A 190 -1.80 -13.88 -2.94
CA LEU A 190 -0.93 -13.86 -1.76
C LEU A 190 0.27 -14.80 -1.93
N VAL A 191 0.07 -16.02 -2.43
CA VAL A 191 1.18 -16.95 -2.70
C VAL A 191 2.13 -16.35 -3.74
N LEU A 192 1.60 -15.76 -4.82
CA LEU A 192 2.40 -15.08 -5.84
C LEU A 192 3.18 -13.89 -5.28
N LEU A 193 2.56 -13.06 -4.42
CA LEU A 193 3.26 -11.97 -3.72
C LEU A 193 4.47 -12.51 -2.95
N LEU A 194 4.29 -13.61 -2.21
CA LEU A 194 5.37 -14.22 -1.44
C LEU A 194 6.49 -14.80 -2.32
N GLU A 195 6.11 -15.41 -3.45
CA GLU A 195 7.04 -15.97 -4.45
C GLU A 195 7.87 -14.89 -5.15
N GLU A 196 7.26 -13.75 -5.45
CA GLU A 196 7.90 -12.63 -6.16
C GLU A 196 8.75 -11.76 -5.24
N SER A 197 8.33 -11.55 -3.98
CA SER A 197 8.95 -10.58 -3.08
C SER A 197 9.94 -11.17 -2.06
N PHE A 198 9.90 -12.47 -1.77
CA PHE A 198 10.73 -13.06 -0.69
C PHE A 198 11.44 -14.35 -1.08
N GLU A 199 10.69 -15.44 -1.30
CA GLU A 199 11.24 -16.77 -1.52
C GLU A 199 10.44 -17.53 -2.57
N LYS A 200 11.15 -18.24 -3.46
CA LYS A 200 10.51 -19.19 -4.37
C LYS A 200 9.77 -20.27 -3.54
N ASN A 201 8.51 -20.54 -3.88
CA ASN A 201 7.54 -21.44 -3.23
C ASN A 201 6.65 -20.80 -2.14
N GLY A 202 6.60 -19.48 -2.02
CA GLY A 202 5.57 -18.78 -1.24
C GLY A 202 5.66 -19.04 0.26
N LYS A 203 6.88 -19.16 0.78
CA LYS A 203 7.12 -19.27 2.22
C LYS A 203 6.82 -17.94 2.90
N VAL A 204 6.28 -18.01 4.11
CA VAL A 204 5.95 -16.81 4.88
C VAL A 204 7.26 -16.23 5.43
N PRO A 205 7.57 -14.95 5.16
CA PRO A 205 8.83 -14.38 5.59
C PRO A 205 8.85 -14.17 7.11
N ALA A 206 10.03 -13.85 7.64
CA ALA A 206 10.23 -13.58 9.05
C ALA A 206 9.24 -12.54 9.62
N SER A 207 9.01 -12.60 10.94
CA SER A 207 7.98 -11.81 11.64
C SER A 207 7.96 -10.30 11.29
N ALA A 208 9.12 -9.69 11.04
CA ALA A 208 9.19 -8.27 10.65
C ALA A 208 8.49 -8.01 9.30
N TRP A 209 8.84 -8.76 8.26
CA TRP A 209 8.22 -8.66 6.94
C TRP A 209 6.74 -8.99 6.97
N ARG A 210 6.36 -9.99 7.78
CA ARG A 210 4.95 -10.32 8.00
C ARG A 210 4.15 -9.11 8.50
N LYS A 211 4.71 -8.33 9.44
CA LYS A 211 4.07 -7.09 9.93
C LYS A 211 3.96 -6.03 8.83
N ASP A 212 4.97 -5.91 7.98
CA ASP A 212 4.97 -4.97 6.86
C ASP A 212 3.89 -5.32 5.82
N ILE A 213 3.73 -6.61 5.47
CA ILE A 213 2.68 -7.11 4.55
C ILE A 213 1.30 -6.78 5.10
N ILE A 214 1.07 -7.10 6.38
CA ILE A 214 -0.21 -6.84 7.04
C ILE A 214 -0.52 -5.35 7.05
N ALA A 215 0.48 -4.50 7.34
CA ALA A 215 0.29 -3.06 7.38
C ALA A 215 0.03 -2.47 5.99
N GLN A 216 0.74 -2.94 4.97
CA GLN A 216 0.51 -2.54 3.58
C GLN A 216 -0.91 -2.90 3.15
N PHE A 217 -1.32 -4.14 3.37
CA PHE A 217 -2.67 -4.61 3.09
C PHE A 217 -3.71 -3.75 3.81
N ALA A 218 -3.53 -3.50 5.12
CA ALA A 218 -4.47 -2.72 5.91
C ALA A 218 -4.65 -1.30 5.34
N LEU A 219 -3.55 -0.63 4.99
CA LEU A 219 -3.59 0.72 4.45
C LEU A 219 -4.31 0.77 3.10
N MET A 220 -3.94 -0.11 2.18
CA MET A 220 -4.53 -0.13 0.83
C MET A 220 -6.00 -0.57 0.85
N TYR A 221 -6.34 -1.55 1.68
CA TYR A 221 -7.72 -1.99 1.88
C TYR A 221 -8.62 -0.87 2.44
N ASN A 222 -8.18 -0.16 3.48
CA ASN A 222 -8.95 0.94 4.05
C ASN A 222 -9.11 2.08 3.04
N GLN A 223 -8.06 2.40 2.27
CA GLN A 223 -8.12 3.41 1.21
C GLN A 223 -9.20 3.07 0.16
N GLN A 224 -9.23 1.82 -0.31
CA GLN A 224 -10.19 1.38 -1.31
C GLN A 224 -11.63 1.34 -0.76
N LYS A 225 -11.84 0.75 0.42
CA LYS A 225 -13.19 0.70 1.01
C LYS A 225 -13.76 2.07 1.32
N TRP A 226 -12.95 3.01 1.81
CA TRP A 226 -13.44 4.38 2.03
C TRP A 226 -13.69 5.14 0.73
N ALA A 227 -12.95 4.85 -0.35
CA ALA A 227 -13.26 5.39 -1.67
C ALA A 227 -14.62 4.87 -2.17
N GLU A 228 -14.92 3.57 -2.02
CA GLU A 228 -16.23 2.98 -2.33
C GLU A 228 -17.36 3.64 -1.52
N VAL A 229 -17.16 3.85 -0.21
CA VAL A 229 -18.15 4.51 0.65
C VAL A 229 -18.42 5.95 0.19
N LYS A 230 -17.38 6.70 -0.19
CA LYS A 230 -17.53 8.07 -0.70
C LYS A 230 -18.25 8.11 -2.03
N ALA A 231 -17.91 7.19 -2.96
CA ALA A 231 -18.59 7.09 -4.25
C ALA A 231 -20.10 6.83 -4.07
N ARG A 232 -20.47 5.86 -3.23
CA ARG A 232 -21.87 5.56 -2.91
C ARG A 232 -22.62 6.73 -2.27
N LYS A 233 -21.94 7.54 -1.44
CA LYS A 233 -22.55 8.77 -0.87
C LYS A 233 -22.79 9.82 -1.95
N ALA A 234 -21.81 10.05 -2.82
CA ALA A 234 -21.93 11.01 -3.92
C ALA A 234 -23.03 10.61 -4.93
N GLU A 235 -23.17 9.32 -5.23
CA GLU A 235 -24.25 8.79 -6.06
C GLU A 235 -25.62 9.08 -5.45
N LYS A 236 -25.81 8.78 -4.15
CA LYS A 236 -27.06 9.08 -3.44
C LYS A 236 -27.38 10.58 -3.38
N GLU A 237 -26.36 11.43 -3.20
CA GLU A 237 -26.53 12.88 -3.20
C GLU A 237 -26.92 13.40 -4.59
N ASN A 238 -26.39 12.81 -5.66
CA ASN A 238 -26.76 13.16 -7.04
C ASN A 238 -28.16 12.66 -7.40
N GLU A 239 -28.54 11.45 -6.99
CA GLU A 239 -29.90 10.91 -7.16
C GLU A 239 -30.93 11.80 -6.45
N ASN A 240 -30.67 12.23 -5.21
CA ASN A 240 -31.55 13.14 -4.49
C ASN A 240 -31.67 14.52 -5.17
N LYS A 241 -30.57 15.07 -5.72
CA LYS A 241 -30.61 16.34 -6.46
C LYS A 241 -31.42 16.26 -7.77
N ILE A 242 -31.42 15.11 -8.44
CA ILE A 242 -32.22 14.90 -9.66
C ILE A 242 -33.72 14.86 -9.31
N VAL A 243 -34.09 14.27 -8.18
CA VAL A 243 -35.48 14.19 -7.70
C VAL A 243 -36.01 15.56 -7.22
N ASP A 244 -35.15 16.43 -6.68
CA ASP A 244 -35.52 17.76 -6.20
C ASP A 244 -35.55 18.86 -7.30
N THR A 245 -35.33 18.51 -8.57
CA THR A 245 -35.53 19.47 -9.67
C THR A 245 -37.03 19.59 -9.95
N PRO A 246 -37.68 20.76 -9.73
CA PRO A 246 -39.10 20.89 -10.05
C PRO A 246 -39.26 20.71 -11.55
N LYS A 247 -40.22 19.86 -11.96
CA LYS A 247 -40.76 19.91 -13.33
C LYS A 247 -41.30 21.32 -13.55
N SER A 248 -40.52 22.19 -14.18
CA SER A 248 -41.00 23.50 -14.61
C SER A 248 -42.14 23.27 -15.59
N GLN A 249 -43.33 23.64 -15.10
CA GLN A 249 -44.59 23.87 -15.79
C GLN A 249 -44.51 23.87 -17.32
N GLU A 250 -45.03 22.80 -17.94
CA GLU A 250 -45.68 22.92 -19.25
C GLU A 250 -47.09 23.50 -19.02
N GLY A 251 -47.42 24.57 -19.76
CA GLY A 251 -48.71 25.27 -19.75
C GLY A 251 -48.61 26.63 -19.05
N ILE A 252 -48.76 27.78 -19.73
CA ILE A 252 -49.77 28.22 -20.71
C ILE A 252 -49.14 29.12 -21.77
#